data_AF-A0A1L7I816-F1
#
_entry.id   AF-A0A1L7I816-F1
#
_cell.length_a   1.000
_cell.length_b   1.000
_cell.length_c   1.000
_cell.angle_alpha   90.00
_cell.angle_beta   90.00
_cell.angle_gamma   90.00
#
_symmetry.space_group_name_H-M   'P 1'
#
loop_
_entity.id
_entity.type
_entity.pdbx_description
1 polymer ?
#
loop_
_entity_poly.entity_id
_entity_poly.type
_entity_poly.pdbx_seq_one_letter_code
_entity_poly.pdbx_strand_id
1 'polypeptide(L)'
;MNKNIIYISVALIVGLLGGFLLFGGGSADKATNNAKDTHDHSEEIASNQMWTCSMHPQIMQPEPGDCPICGMDLIPAESGADGLNANEIKMTDNAMALANIQTSLVGKGQMGNNSLKLSGKIKANEESNAVQVTYFGGRIEKLYVNSTGERVGAGQRLATIYSPELVAAQQELLTASSLKESQPELYKAVRNKLKLWKLSEKQINAIETAGKVQENFPVFATVSGTVTMKMVEEGDYLKQGQPLYKIANLNTVWAEFDAYENQIASLKEGQTIKVTTNAYRNEVFDAKVSFIDPLLNSATRTVVVRAVLQNKKDLFKPGMFVEGIIEGTQTSTENTVSVPSTAVMWTGERSVVYVKTNPNEAIFEMREVLLGNANGDSYTILEGLKNGDEVVTNGTFTVDAAAQLQGKKSMMNASGGKTMTGHEGHLGMQEDNSGENTNEANHSQMKERIEVSNKFQNQLKQVFDDYILLKDALVNDDAKGAQQAGKQINQSLKKVDMKLLSDEKAHNHWMTIQKELKTSANTIENNSDIATQRAHFKHLSAHMISSVQLFGVNENVYIQFCPMADNNKGAYWISLEKEVRNPYYGEAMLTCGEVNATLQ
;
A
#
# COMPACT_ATOMS: atom_id res chain seq x y z
N MET A 1 61.74 -50.65 -46.21
CA MET A 1 60.78 -50.46 -45.09
C MET A 1 61.22 -49.25 -44.28
N ASN A 2 60.35 -48.24 -44.16
CA ASN A 2 60.68 -46.92 -43.62
C ASN A 2 61.09 -46.99 -42.14
N LYS A 3 62.22 -46.37 -41.79
CA LYS A 3 62.77 -46.30 -40.42
C LYS A 3 61.77 -45.77 -39.38
N ASN A 4 60.76 -45.00 -39.80
CA ASN A 4 59.72 -44.45 -38.93
C ASN A 4 58.73 -45.50 -38.37
N ILE A 5 58.55 -46.64 -39.04
CA ILE A 5 57.66 -47.72 -38.54
C ILE A 5 58.32 -48.44 -37.35
N ILE A 6 59.65 -48.54 -37.33
CA ILE A 6 60.41 -49.19 -36.26
C ILE A 6 60.33 -48.36 -34.97
N TYR A 7 60.45 -47.03 -35.05
CA TYR A 7 60.35 -46.16 -33.87
C TYR A 7 58.95 -46.16 -33.23
N ILE A 8 57.89 -46.22 -34.04
CA ILE A 8 56.50 -46.31 -33.55
C ILE A 8 56.27 -47.67 -32.86
N SER A 9 56.82 -48.74 -33.42
CA SER A 9 56.71 -50.09 -32.84
C SER A 9 57.41 -50.19 -31.48
N VAL A 10 58.59 -49.58 -31.36
CA VAL A 10 59.36 -49.56 -30.10
C VAL A 10 58.66 -48.72 -29.03
N ALA A 11 58.09 -47.56 -29.40
CA ALA A 11 57.33 -46.72 -28.46
C ALA A 11 56.08 -47.42 -27.91
N LEU A 12 55.39 -48.20 -28.75
CA LEU A 12 54.18 -48.94 -28.37
C LEU A 12 54.52 -50.11 -27.41
N ILE A 13 55.63 -50.80 -27.64
CA ILE A 13 56.11 -51.89 -26.78
C ILE A 13 56.57 -51.36 -25.42
N VAL A 14 57.27 -50.22 -25.39
CA VAL A 14 57.70 -49.57 -24.12
C VAL A 14 56.49 -49.05 -23.34
N GLY A 15 55.47 -48.52 -24.02
CA GLY A 15 54.22 -48.08 -23.39
C GLY A 15 53.41 -49.24 -22.78
N LEU A 16 53.32 -50.38 -23.48
CA LEU A 16 52.64 -51.58 -22.98
C LEU A 16 53.37 -52.23 -21.79
N LEU A 17 54.70 -52.25 -21.81
CA LEU A 17 55.53 -52.74 -20.70
C LEU A 17 55.46 -51.82 -19.47
N GLY A 18 55.39 -50.50 -19.68
CA GLY A 18 55.22 -49.53 -18.59
C GLY A 18 53.84 -49.60 -17.92
N GLY A 19 52.78 -49.84 -18.70
CA GLY A 19 51.42 -50.00 -18.16
C GLY A 19 51.22 -51.28 -17.34
N PHE A 20 51.84 -52.39 -17.75
CA PHE A 20 51.77 -53.66 -17.03
C PHE A 20 52.52 -53.64 -15.68
N LEU A 21 53.64 -52.90 -15.59
CA LEU A 21 54.43 -52.77 -14.36
C LEU A 21 53.82 -51.83 -13.31
N LEU A 22 52.92 -50.92 -13.70
CA LEU A 22 52.28 -49.97 -12.78
C LEU A 22 50.91 -50.43 -12.24
N PHE A 23 50.22 -51.35 -12.93
CA PHE A 23 48.89 -51.83 -12.54
C PHE A 23 48.78 -53.36 -12.32
N GLY A 24 49.86 -54.11 -12.53
CA GLY A 24 49.89 -55.57 -12.38
C GLY A 24 50.47 -56.03 -11.05
N GLY A 25 49.71 -55.98 -9.95
CA GLY A 25 50.16 -56.56 -8.69
C GLY A 25 49.07 -56.60 -7.60
N GLY A 26 48.36 -57.73 -7.50
CA GLY A 26 47.40 -57.98 -6.41
C GLY A 26 46.52 -59.21 -6.61
N SER A 27 47.13 -60.40 -6.62
CA SER A 27 46.53 -61.75 -6.56
C SER A 27 45.52 -61.88 -5.39
N ALA A 28 44.32 -62.42 -5.57
CA ALA A 28 43.95 -63.84 -5.65
C ALA A 28 44.42 -64.70 -4.46
N ASP A 29 43.47 -65.03 -3.57
CA ASP A 29 43.44 -66.32 -2.88
C ASP A 29 42.01 -66.87 -2.83
N LYS A 30 41.85 -68.07 -3.41
CA LYS A 30 40.63 -68.89 -3.34
C LYS A 30 40.79 -69.84 -2.16
N ALA A 31 39.85 -69.80 -1.22
CA ALA A 31 39.55 -70.94 -0.37
C ALA A 31 38.05 -71.25 -0.43
N THR A 32 37.79 -72.54 -0.60
CA THR A 32 36.53 -73.24 -0.85
C THR A 32 35.59 -73.27 0.38
N ASN A 33 34.27 -73.12 0.16
CA ASN A 33 33.24 -74.16 0.34
C ASN A 33 31.84 -73.59 0.61
N ASN A 34 30.85 -74.33 0.10
CA ASN A 34 29.40 -74.18 0.25
C ASN A 34 28.94 -73.86 1.68
N ALA A 35 28.01 -72.90 1.81
CA ALA A 35 26.83 -73.05 2.66
C ALA A 35 25.79 -72.00 2.26
N LYS A 36 24.54 -72.46 2.14
CA LYS A 36 23.34 -71.63 2.26
C LYS A 36 23.45 -70.82 3.56
N ASP A 37 23.13 -69.54 3.53
CA ASP A 37 22.36 -68.90 4.59
C ASP A 37 21.64 -67.66 4.02
N THR A 38 20.32 -67.52 4.15
CA THR A 38 19.58 -67.13 5.36
C THR A 38 19.97 -65.72 5.77
N HIS A 39 19.04 -64.77 5.61
CA HIS A 39 19.20 -63.39 6.01
C HIS A 39 19.33 -63.30 7.53
N ASP A 40 20.50 -62.90 8.01
CA ASP A 40 20.73 -62.49 9.39
C ASP A 40 21.00 -60.98 9.40
N HIS A 41 20.18 -60.25 10.13
CA HIS A 41 20.34 -58.82 10.36
C HIS A 41 21.02 -58.63 11.70
N SER A 42 22.35 -58.50 11.70
CA SER A 42 23.02 -57.87 12.84
C SER A 42 24.34 -57.21 12.45
N GLU A 43 24.32 -55.89 12.66
CA GLU A 43 25.47 -54.99 12.88
C GLU A 43 26.37 -54.66 11.69
N GLU A 44 25.96 -53.65 10.93
CA GLU A 44 26.90 -52.62 10.46
C GLU A 44 26.45 -51.24 10.98
N ILE A 45 27.46 -50.49 11.43
CA ILE A 45 27.39 -49.15 11.98
C ILE A 45 26.69 -48.24 10.97
N ALA A 46 25.48 -47.80 11.31
CA ALA A 46 24.69 -46.89 10.49
C ALA A 46 25.41 -45.55 10.34
N SER A 47 26.18 -45.38 9.25
CA SER A 47 26.38 -44.06 8.69
C SER A 47 25.00 -43.53 8.36
N ASN A 48 24.59 -42.43 8.98
CA ASN A 48 23.30 -41.76 8.78
C ASN A 48 23.27 -41.03 7.41
N GLN A 49 23.73 -41.72 6.37
CA GLN A 49 23.99 -41.19 5.04
C GLN A 49 22.74 -41.36 4.19
N MET A 50 21.98 -40.27 4.09
CA MET A 50 20.79 -40.21 3.24
C MET A 50 21.20 -39.98 1.78
N TRP A 51 20.39 -40.48 0.85
CA TRP A 51 20.61 -40.38 -0.60
C TRP A 51 19.50 -39.56 -1.24
N THR A 52 19.84 -38.69 -2.18
CA THR A 52 18.92 -37.75 -2.83
C THR A 52 19.12 -37.64 -4.33
N CYS A 53 18.10 -37.21 -5.07
CA CYS A 53 18.16 -37.06 -6.52
C CYS A 53 18.49 -35.60 -6.89
N SER A 54 19.47 -35.38 -7.79
CA SER A 54 19.86 -34.03 -8.24
C SER A 54 18.71 -33.22 -8.85
N MET A 55 17.71 -33.88 -9.45
CA MET A 55 16.51 -33.22 -9.98
C MET A 55 15.30 -33.24 -9.04
N HIS A 56 15.30 -34.11 -8.03
CA HIS A 56 14.21 -34.22 -7.05
C HIS A 56 14.80 -34.30 -5.63
N PRO A 57 15.33 -33.18 -5.09
CA PRO A 57 16.04 -33.16 -3.80
C PRO A 57 15.17 -33.56 -2.60
N GLN A 58 13.84 -33.58 -2.79
CA GLN A 58 12.85 -33.98 -1.80
C GLN A 58 12.79 -35.49 -1.56
N ILE A 59 13.35 -36.28 -2.48
CA ILE A 59 13.53 -37.72 -2.30
C ILE A 59 14.77 -37.91 -1.43
N MET A 60 14.55 -38.46 -0.24
CA MET A 60 15.58 -38.82 0.73
C MET A 60 15.37 -40.28 1.07
N GLN A 61 16.31 -41.14 0.67
CA GLN A 61 16.28 -42.57 0.96
C GLN A 61 17.47 -42.97 1.83
N PRO A 62 17.29 -43.95 2.74
CA PRO A 62 18.38 -44.46 3.55
C PRO A 62 19.38 -45.33 2.77
N GLU A 63 19.08 -45.63 1.50
CA GLU A 63 19.83 -46.57 0.66
C GLU A 63 20.09 -45.94 -0.72
N PRO A 64 21.22 -46.25 -1.38
CA PRO A 64 21.43 -45.92 -2.78
C PRO A 64 20.40 -46.66 -3.66
N GLY A 65 19.92 -46.00 -4.71
CA GLY A 65 18.91 -46.57 -5.62
C GLY A 65 18.45 -45.55 -6.65
N ASP A 66 17.38 -45.87 -7.39
CA ASP A 66 16.82 -44.96 -8.40
C ASP A 66 15.77 -44.01 -7.81
N CYS A 67 15.75 -42.77 -8.29
CA CYS A 67 14.70 -41.81 -7.95
C CYS A 67 13.33 -42.31 -8.46
N PRO A 68 12.30 -42.48 -7.60
CA PRO A 68 10.99 -43.00 -8.01
C PRO A 68 10.19 -42.03 -8.89
N ILE A 69 10.65 -40.77 -9.03
CA ILE A 69 10.00 -39.76 -9.88
C ILE A 69 10.61 -39.73 -11.29
N CYS A 70 11.94 -39.80 -11.41
CA CYS A 70 12.63 -39.59 -12.69
C CYS A 70 13.57 -40.73 -13.13
N GLY A 71 13.75 -41.76 -12.30
CA GLY A 71 14.54 -42.95 -12.62
C GLY A 71 16.05 -42.72 -12.73
N MET A 72 16.58 -41.60 -12.23
CA MET A 72 18.03 -41.38 -12.16
C MET A 72 18.60 -41.85 -10.81
N ASP A 73 19.87 -42.26 -10.82
CA ASP A 73 20.61 -42.68 -9.62
C ASP A 73 20.56 -41.61 -8.52
N LEU A 74 20.24 -42.04 -7.30
CA LEU A 74 20.36 -41.22 -6.10
C LEU A 74 21.85 -41.02 -5.77
N ILE A 75 22.21 -39.79 -5.43
CA ILE A 75 23.54 -39.38 -4.99
C ILE A 75 23.56 -39.20 -3.47
N PRO A 76 24.71 -39.35 -2.78
CA PRO A 76 24.78 -39.14 -1.35
C PRO A 76 24.43 -37.68 -1.02
N ALA A 77 23.47 -37.47 -0.12
CA ALA A 77 23.19 -36.15 0.42
C ALA A 77 24.38 -35.75 1.31
N GLU A 78 24.92 -34.54 1.11
CA GLU A 78 25.99 -34.04 1.96
C GLU A 78 25.47 -33.89 3.40
N SER A 79 25.89 -34.82 4.27
CA SER A 79 25.57 -34.84 5.69
C SER A 79 26.27 -33.68 6.41
N GLY A 80 25.64 -32.52 6.45
CA GLY A 80 26.04 -31.41 7.34
C GLY A 80 25.36 -31.43 8.71
N ALA A 81 24.84 -32.58 9.16
CA ALA A 81 23.83 -32.66 10.22
C ALA A 81 24.30 -33.24 11.56
N ASP A 82 25.60 -33.46 11.77
CA ASP A 82 26.09 -33.85 13.10
C ASP A 82 26.19 -32.62 14.02
N GLY A 83 25.28 -32.54 14.99
CA GLY A 83 25.32 -31.56 16.09
C GLY A 83 24.46 -30.30 15.93
N LEU A 84 23.65 -30.17 14.86
CA LEU A 84 22.75 -29.04 14.66
C LEU A 84 21.40 -29.24 15.36
N ASN A 85 20.85 -28.15 15.91
CA ASN A 85 19.49 -28.17 16.45
C ASN A 85 18.45 -28.34 15.34
N ALA A 86 17.23 -28.77 15.71
CA ALA A 86 16.18 -29.14 14.75
C ALA A 86 15.86 -28.06 13.69
N ASN A 87 16.03 -26.77 14.02
CA ASN A 87 15.73 -25.62 13.15
C ASN A 87 16.96 -24.86 12.63
N GLU A 88 18.17 -25.38 12.87
CA GLU A 88 19.41 -24.77 12.38
C GLU A 88 19.79 -25.29 11.00
N ILE A 89 20.34 -24.39 10.18
CA ILE A 89 20.81 -24.67 8.82
C ILE A 89 22.26 -24.24 8.72
N LYS A 90 23.12 -25.18 8.34
CA LYS A 90 24.52 -24.90 8.07
C LYS A 90 24.72 -24.68 6.58
N MET A 91 25.36 -23.56 6.23
CA MET A 91 25.79 -23.26 4.86
C MET A 91 27.30 -23.41 4.75
N THR A 92 27.79 -23.80 3.58
CA THR A 92 29.24 -23.83 3.31
C THR A 92 29.75 -22.42 3.03
N ASP A 93 31.03 -22.17 3.27
CA ASP A 93 31.65 -20.86 2.99
C ASP A 93 31.51 -20.47 1.51
N ASN A 94 31.58 -21.47 0.61
CA ASN A 94 31.34 -21.27 -0.82
C ASN A 94 29.89 -20.88 -1.12
N ALA A 95 28.90 -21.50 -0.47
CA ALA A 95 27.50 -21.13 -0.62
C ALA A 95 27.23 -19.71 -0.09
N MET A 96 27.84 -19.34 1.04
CA MET A 96 27.79 -17.99 1.60
C MET A 96 28.35 -16.95 0.63
N ALA A 97 29.51 -17.22 0.02
CA ALA A 97 30.16 -16.32 -0.93
C ALA A 97 29.39 -16.21 -2.25
N LEU A 98 28.93 -17.32 -2.83
CA LEU A 98 28.16 -17.33 -4.08
C LEU A 98 26.80 -16.62 -3.95
N ALA A 99 26.15 -16.77 -2.80
CA ALA A 99 24.88 -16.12 -2.49
C ALA A 99 25.05 -14.67 -1.97
N ASN A 100 26.29 -14.17 -1.85
CA ASN A 100 26.61 -12.85 -1.30
C ASN A 100 25.90 -12.56 0.04
N ILE A 101 25.85 -13.57 0.91
CA ILE A 101 25.16 -13.46 2.20
C ILE A 101 25.99 -12.57 3.11
N GLN A 102 25.36 -11.52 3.65
CA GLN A 102 25.98 -10.60 4.59
C GLN A 102 25.18 -10.59 5.89
N THR A 103 25.90 -10.47 7.00
CA THR A 103 25.33 -10.38 8.33
C THR A 103 25.66 -9.04 8.97
N SER A 104 24.88 -8.64 9.96
CA SER A 104 25.15 -7.44 10.75
C SER A 104 24.79 -7.68 12.21
N LEU A 105 25.60 -7.12 13.09
CA LEU A 105 25.33 -7.13 14.52
C LEU A 105 24.15 -6.22 14.82
N VAL A 106 23.18 -6.81 15.50
CA VAL A 106 21.99 -6.16 16.00
C VAL A 106 22.38 -5.33 17.22
N GLY A 107 22.25 -4.01 17.11
CA GLY A 107 22.77 -3.07 18.10
C GLY A 107 21.75 -2.00 18.49
N LYS A 108 22.09 -1.20 19.51
CA LYS A 108 21.53 0.15 19.69
C LYS A 108 21.99 1.02 18.52
N GLY A 109 21.42 0.80 17.33
CA GLY A 109 21.59 1.70 16.22
C GLY A 109 21.16 3.09 16.68
N GLN A 110 21.97 4.12 16.42
CA GLN A 110 21.47 5.48 16.47
C GLN A 110 20.28 5.51 15.50
N MET A 111 19.09 5.52 16.07
CA MET A 111 17.83 5.62 15.35
C MET A 111 17.98 6.83 14.45
N GLY A 112 18.12 6.59 13.14
CA GLY A 112 18.32 7.65 12.16
C GLY A 112 17.22 8.69 12.37
N ASN A 113 17.60 9.97 12.41
CA ASN A 113 16.72 11.10 12.72
C ASN A 113 15.34 10.88 12.08
N ASN A 114 14.35 10.45 12.87
CA ASN A 114 13.00 10.21 12.41
C ASN A 114 12.42 11.57 12.02
N SER A 115 12.61 11.98 10.78
CA SER A 115 12.26 13.32 10.31
C SER A 115 10.98 13.23 9.50
N LEU A 116 9.97 13.95 9.98
CA LEU A 116 8.70 14.09 9.29
C LEU A 116 8.84 15.22 8.26
N LYS A 117 8.70 14.88 6.99
CA LYS A 117 8.68 15.85 5.90
C LYS A 117 7.23 16.20 5.55
N LEU A 118 6.97 17.50 5.45
CA LEU A 118 5.69 18.05 5.09
C LEU A 118 5.86 18.99 3.88
N SER A 119 4.98 18.85 2.90
CA SER A 119 4.91 19.76 1.75
C SER A 119 3.89 20.86 2.02
N GLY A 120 4.15 22.08 1.55
CA GLY A 120 3.27 23.19 1.82
C GLY A 120 3.46 24.39 0.90
N LYS A 121 2.82 25.49 1.27
CA LYS A 121 2.93 26.78 0.58
C LYS A 121 2.90 27.96 1.55
N ILE A 122 3.48 29.07 1.12
CA ILE A 122 3.36 30.35 1.81
C ILE A 122 1.99 30.97 1.54
N LYS A 123 1.30 31.39 2.59
CA LYS A 123 0.12 32.26 2.54
C LYS A 123 0.36 33.59 3.25
N ALA A 124 -0.42 34.59 2.84
CA ALA A 124 -0.50 35.84 3.60
C ALA A 124 -1.04 35.57 5.00
N ASN A 125 -0.47 36.21 6.01
CA ASN A 125 -0.98 36.13 7.37
C ASN A 125 -2.34 36.84 7.45
N GLU A 126 -3.43 36.08 7.56
CA GLU A 126 -4.78 36.63 7.55
C GLU A 126 -5.14 37.47 8.78
N GLU A 127 -4.47 37.23 9.91
CA GLU A 127 -4.63 38.05 11.13
C GLU A 127 -4.16 39.50 10.90
N SER A 128 -3.31 39.72 9.90
CA SER A 128 -2.76 41.01 9.55
C SER A 128 -3.40 41.64 8.30
N ASN A 129 -4.45 41.02 7.77
CA ASN A 129 -5.20 41.55 6.65
C ASN A 129 -6.17 42.63 7.12
N ALA A 130 -6.26 43.71 6.35
CA ALA A 130 -7.26 44.74 6.54
C ALA A 130 -8.00 45.01 5.24
N VAL A 131 -9.30 45.26 5.35
CA VAL A 131 -10.11 45.73 4.23
C VAL A 131 -10.29 47.24 4.38
N GLN A 132 -9.79 47.99 3.40
CA GLN A 132 -10.01 49.42 3.35
C GLN A 132 -11.37 49.71 2.75
N VAL A 133 -12.24 50.36 3.52
CA VAL A 133 -13.58 50.78 3.08
C VAL A 133 -13.66 52.30 2.91
N THR A 134 -14.67 52.77 2.19
CA THR A 134 -15.07 54.19 2.23
C THR A 134 -16.03 54.47 3.39
N TYR A 135 -15.89 55.62 4.04
CA TYR A 135 -16.76 56.04 5.15
C TYR A 135 -17.93 56.93 4.71
N PHE A 136 -17.99 57.27 3.42
CA PHE A 136 -19.03 58.09 2.81
C PHE A 136 -19.29 57.64 1.37
N GLY A 137 -20.49 57.91 0.85
CA GLY A 137 -20.84 57.59 -0.53
C GLY A 137 -20.31 58.64 -1.52
N GLY A 138 -20.08 58.23 -2.77
CA GLY A 138 -19.64 59.14 -3.83
C GLY A 138 -19.02 58.46 -5.04
N ARG A 139 -18.74 59.23 -6.09
CA ARG A 139 -18.09 58.75 -7.31
C ARG A 139 -16.58 58.86 -7.20
N ILE A 140 -15.85 57.82 -7.60
CA ILE A 140 -14.39 57.86 -7.69
C ILE A 140 -13.98 58.73 -8.87
N GLU A 141 -13.29 59.84 -8.60
CA GLU A 141 -12.76 60.74 -9.62
C GLU A 141 -11.33 60.35 -10.03
N LYS A 142 -10.54 59.83 -9.09
CA LYS A 142 -9.18 59.39 -9.35
C LYS A 142 -8.72 58.33 -8.36
N LEU A 143 -8.03 57.32 -8.86
CA LEU A 143 -7.33 56.32 -8.07
C LEU A 143 -5.82 56.58 -8.13
N TYR A 144 -5.16 56.50 -6.98
CA TYR A 144 -3.70 56.64 -6.88
C TYR A 144 -2.99 55.29 -6.76
N VAL A 145 -3.74 54.22 -6.48
CA VAL A 145 -3.24 52.86 -6.32
C VAL A 145 -4.01 51.97 -7.30
N ASN A 146 -3.41 51.71 -8.47
CA ASN A 146 -4.14 51.16 -9.62
C ASN A 146 -3.89 49.67 -9.86
N SER A 147 -2.93 49.08 -9.14
CA SER A 147 -2.49 47.69 -9.34
C SER A 147 -2.46 46.88 -8.06
N THR A 148 -2.79 45.59 -8.17
CA THR A 148 -2.48 44.60 -7.12
C THR A 148 -0.97 44.42 -7.03
N GLY A 149 -0.46 44.15 -5.83
CA GLY A 149 0.97 44.06 -5.52
C GLY A 149 1.62 45.39 -5.14
N GLU A 150 0.94 46.53 -5.29
CA GLU A 150 1.47 47.83 -4.88
C GLU A 150 1.52 47.95 -3.36
N ARG A 151 2.59 48.57 -2.84
CA ARG A 151 2.79 48.80 -1.41
C ARG A 151 2.19 50.13 -1.00
N VAL A 152 1.42 50.11 0.08
CA VAL A 152 0.69 51.26 0.61
C VAL A 152 1.15 51.55 2.04
N GLY A 153 1.42 52.81 2.35
CA GLY A 153 1.67 53.27 3.72
C GLY A 153 0.41 53.80 4.39
N ALA A 154 0.28 53.61 5.70
CA ALA A 154 -0.75 54.27 6.50
C ALA A 154 -0.66 55.80 6.31
N GLY A 155 -1.80 56.43 5.99
CA GLY A 155 -1.90 57.84 5.65
C GLY A 155 -1.63 58.18 4.18
N GLN A 156 -1.27 57.21 3.33
CA GLN A 156 -1.13 57.42 1.89
C GLN A 156 -2.50 57.68 1.26
N ARG A 157 -2.57 58.62 0.31
CA ARG A 157 -3.79 58.89 -0.45
C ARG A 157 -4.05 57.75 -1.44
N LEU A 158 -5.23 57.13 -1.33
CA LEU A 158 -5.67 56.00 -2.14
C LEU A 158 -6.53 56.42 -3.32
N ALA A 159 -7.46 57.33 -3.07
CA ALA A 159 -8.44 57.77 -4.04
C ALA A 159 -8.87 59.22 -3.78
N THR A 160 -9.47 59.85 -4.79
CA THR A 160 -10.24 61.07 -4.67
C THR A 160 -11.69 60.77 -5.06
N ILE A 161 -12.63 61.10 -4.18
CA ILE A 161 -14.05 60.82 -4.35
C ILE A 161 -14.83 62.14 -4.38
N TYR A 162 -15.72 62.28 -5.35
CA TYR A 162 -16.77 63.28 -5.37
C TYR A 162 -17.97 62.80 -4.55
N SER A 163 -18.32 63.50 -3.47
CA SER A 163 -19.43 63.13 -2.58
C SER A 163 -20.42 64.28 -2.41
N PRO A 164 -21.64 64.19 -3.00
CA PRO A 164 -22.69 65.19 -2.80
C PRO A 164 -23.06 65.39 -1.33
N GLU A 165 -23.06 64.32 -0.55
CA GLU A 165 -23.39 64.32 0.87
C GLU A 165 -22.38 65.13 1.69
N LEU A 166 -21.09 64.98 1.38
CA LEU A 166 -20.03 65.77 2.03
C LEU A 166 -20.01 67.23 1.54
N VAL A 167 -20.37 67.50 0.29
CA VAL A 167 -20.56 68.87 -0.21
C VAL A 167 -21.64 69.59 0.60
N ALA A 168 -22.80 68.95 0.80
CA ALA A 168 -23.87 69.50 1.63
C ALA A 168 -23.43 69.71 3.09
N ALA A 169 -22.76 68.72 3.69
CA ALA A 169 -22.30 68.81 5.08
C ALA A 169 -21.20 69.86 5.30
N GLN A 170 -20.38 70.17 4.29
CA GLN A 170 -19.44 71.29 4.35
C GLN A 170 -20.18 72.63 4.37
N GLN A 171 -21.22 72.79 3.55
CA GLN A 171 -22.02 74.02 3.55
C GLN A 171 -22.70 74.23 4.91
N GLU A 172 -23.21 73.15 5.53
CA GLU A 172 -23.69 73.16 6.91
C GLU A 172 -22.59 73.59 7.90
N LEU A 173 -21.38 73.05 7.79
CA LEU A 173 -20.25 73.41 8.66
C LEU A 173 -19.86 74.88 8.52
N LEU A 174 -19.73 75.39 7.29
CA LEU A 174 -19.36 76.78 7.02
C LEU A 174 -20.41 77.75 7.59
N THR A 175 -21.69 77.40 7.43
CA THR A 175 -22.81 78.17 8.00
C THR A 175 -22.78 78.13 9.53
N ALA A 176 -22.62 76.95 10.13
CA ALA A 176 -22.55 76.80 11.59
C ALA A 176 -21.30 77.48 12.18
N SER A 177 -20.19 77.51 11.43
CA SER A 177 -18.95 78.19 11.84
C SER A 177 -19.13 79.70 11.92
N SER A 178 -20.00 80.29 11.08
CA SER A 178 -20.35 81.72 11.17
C SER A 178 -21.16 82.07 12.41
N LEU A 179 -21.88 81.08 12.97
CA LEU A 179 -22.72 81.19 14.16
C LEU A 179 -22.02 80.69 15.43
N LYS A 180 -20.71 80.45 15.40
CA LYS A 180 -19.95 79.79 16.47
C LYS A 180 -20.04 80.49 17.82
N GLU A 181 -20.07 81.82 17.83
CA GLU A 181 -20.23 82.62 19.05
C GLU A 181 -21.67 82.63 19.55
N SER A 182 -22.65 82.73 18.66
CA SER A 182 -24.08 82.80 19.01
C SER A 182 -24.71 81.45 19.33
N GLN A 183 -24.23 80.35 18.75
CA GLN A 183 -24.80 79.00 18.84
C GLN A 183 -23.71 77.92 18.91
N PRO A 184 -22.95 77.84 20.02
CA PRO A 184 -21.81 76.93 20.15
C PRO A 184 -22.19 75.44 20.12
N GLU A 185 -23.40 75.09 20.56
CA GLU A 185 -23.88 73.70 20.53
C GLU A 185 -24.15 73.21 19.11
N LEU A 186 -24.76 74.05 18.26
CA LEU A 186 -25.01 73.73 16.85
C LEU A 186 -23.69 73.49 16.10
N TYR A 187 -22.71 74.38 16.30
CA TYR A 187 -21.38 74.22 15.72
C TYR A 187 -20.71 72.91 16.13
N LYS A 188 -20.76 72.56 17.42
CA LYS A 188 -20.23 71.28 17.92
C LYS A 188 -20.96 70.07 17.32
N ALA A 189 -22.29 70.13 17.17
CA ALA A 189 -23.08 69.06 16.58
C ALA A 189 -22.70 68.81 15.11
N VAL A 190 -22.56 69.88 14.31
CA VAL A 190 -22.18 69.76 12.89
C VAL A 190 -20.74 69.25 12.73
N ARG A 191 -19.79 69.73 13.56
CA ARG A 191 -18.44 69.14 13.58
C ARG A 191 -18.45 67.67 13.93
N ASN A 192 -19.24 67.27 14.93
CA ASN A 192 -19.35 65.87 15.33
C ASN A 192 -19.92 65.00 14.20
N LYS A 193 -20.90 65.50 13.41
CA LYS A 193 -21.42 64.80 12.22
C LYS A 193 -20.29 64.45 11.22
N LEU A 194 -19.41 65.39 10.90
CA LEU A 194 -18.27 65.14 10.00
C LEU A 194 -17.23 64.18 10.60
N LYS A 195 -17.01 64.22 11.92
CA LYS A 195 -16.14 63.25 12.62
C LYS A 195 -16.69 61.82 12.56
N LEU A 196 -18.01 61.65 12.60
CA LEU A 196 -18.65 60.34 12.46
C LEU A 196 -18.39 59.72 11.08
N TRP A 197 -18.24 60.55 10.04
CA TRP A 197 -17.77 60.14 8.71
C TRP A 197 -16.25 60.00 8.60
N LYS A 198 -15.55 59.96 9.74
CA LYS A 198 -14.10 59.76 9.87
C LYS A 198 -13.25 60.82 9.19
N LEU A 199 -13.79 62.02 8.93
CA LEU A 199 -12.94 63.16 8.59
C LEU A 199 -12.07 63.50 9.81
N SER A 200 -10.77 63.61 9.58
CA SER A 200 -9.82 64.01 10.62
C SER A 200 -10.03 65.47 11.02
N GLU A 201 -9.67 65.83 12.24
CA GLU A 201 -9.71 67.22 12.71
C GLU A 201 -8.94 68.16 11.77
N LYS A 202 -7.85 67.68 11.18
CA LYS A 202 -7.06 68.43 10.18
C LYS A 202 -7.89 68.73 8.93
N GLN A 203 -8.66 67.77 8.43
CA GLN A 203 -9.53 67.96 7.27
C GLN A 203 -10.68 68.92 7.59
N ILE A 204 -11.31 68.77 8.77
CA ILE A 204 -12.41 69.65 9.19
C ILE A 204 -11.91 71.10 9.35
N ASN A 205 -10.76 71.29 9.99
CA ASN A 205 -10.16 72.63 10.13
C ASN A 205 -9.73 73.22 8.78
N ALA A 206 -9.25 72.39 7.85
CA ALA A 206 -8.91 72.84 6.50
C ALA A 206 -10.15 73.34 5.73
N ILE A 207 -11.30 72.68 5.89
CA ILE A 207 -12.58 73.12 5.31
C ILE A 207 -12.99 74.49 5.88
N GLU A 208 -12.95 74.64 7.20
CA GLU A 208 -13.29 75.91 7.87
C GLU A 208 -12.36 77.05 7.44
N THR A 209 -11.05 76.78 7.37
CA THR A 209 -10.03 77.78 7.02
C THR A 209 -10.11 78.16 5.54
N ALA A 210 -10.41 77.21 4.66
CA ALA A 210 -10.55 77.47 3.23
C ALA A 210 -11.78 78.35 2.92
N GLY A 211 -12.82 78.30 3.75
CA GLY A 211 -14.04 79.09 3.60
C GLY A 211 -14.84 78.78 2.32
N LYS A 212 -14.48 77.73 1.59
CA LYS A 212 -15.10 77.30 0.33
C LYS A 212 -15.32 75.79 0.35
N VAL A 213 -16.46 75.38 -0.20
CA VAL A 213 -16.84 73.96 -0.32
C VAL A 213 -15.91 73.27 -1.32
N GLN A 214 -15.36 72.11 -0.93
CA GLN A 214 -14.55 71.26 -1.81
C GLN A 214 -15.38 70.12 -2.36
N GLU A 215 -15.28 69.86 -3.66
CA GLU A 215 -16.03 68.78 -4.30
C GLU A 215 -15.33 67.42 -4.18
N ASN A 216 -14.01 67.44 -4.04
CA ASN A 216 -13.13 66.27 -4.17
C ASN A 216 -12.45 65.93 -2.84
N PHE A 217 -12.74 64.75 -2.29
CA PHE A 217 -12.24 64.33 -0.99
C PHE A 217 -11.18 63.24 -1.11
N PRO A 218 -10.01 63.41 -0.50
CA PRO A 218 -9.01 62.36 -0.46
C PRO A 218 -9.42 61.28 0.54
N VAL A 219 -9.37 60.02 0.09
CA VAL A 219 -9.43 58.84 0.95
C VAL A 219 -8.00 58.39 1.24
N PHE A 220 -7.69 58.19 2.52
CA PHE A 220 -6.37 57.75 2.97
C PHE A 220 -6.39 56.31 3.47
N ALA A 221 -5.28 55.61 3.33
CA ALA A 221 -5.09 54.28 3.89
C ALA A 221 -5.02 54.33 5.41
N THR A 222 -5.77 53.48 6.11
CA THR A 222 -5.73 53.37 7.58
C THR A 222 -4.62 52.44 8.07
N VAL A 223 -4.12 51.57 7.19
CA VAL A 223 -3.06 50.59 7.47
C VAL A 223 -1.97 50.64 6.42
N SER A 224 -0.79 50.13 6.78
CA SER A 224 0.31 49.88 5.84
C SER A 224 0.30 48.42 5.40
N GLY A 225 0.60 48.15 4.13
CA GLY A 225 0.73 46.78 3.61
C GLY A 225 0.81 46.74 2.10
N THR A 226 0.53 45.57 1.52
CA THR A 226 0.51 45.34 0.07
C THR A 226 -0.92 45.09 -0.40
N VAL A 227 -1.33 45.70 -1.51
CA VAL A 227 -2.66 45.47 -2.09
C VAL A 227 -2.75 44.06 -2.65
N THR A 228 -3.55 43.22 -2.02
CA THR A 228 -3.83 41.84 -2.49
C THR A 228 -5.01 41.77 -3.44
N MET A 229 -5.97 42.68 -3.28
CA MET A 229 -7.16 42.75 -4.13
C MET A 229 -7.61 44.20 -4.26
N LYS A 230 -7.88 44.63 -5.50
CA LYS A 230 -8.53 45.91 -5.83
C LYS A 230 -9.98 45.59 -6.22
N MET A 231 -10.95 46.28 -5.59
CA MET A 231 -12.39 46.02 -5.74
C MET A 231 -13.13 47.18 -6.41
N VAL A 232 -12.41 48.20 -6.88
CA VAL A 232 -12.96 49.43 -7.44
C VAL A 232 -12.14 49.91 -8.62
N GLU A 233 -12.78 50.65 -9.51
CA GLU A 233 -12.18 51.33 -10.67
C GLU A 233 -12.54 52.83 -10.70
N GLU A 234 -11.77 53.62 -11.45
CA GLU A 234 -12.10 55.03 -11.66
C GLU A 234 -13.47 55.18 -12.35
N GLY A 235 -14.29 56.11 -11.85
CA GLY A 235 -15.68 56.30 -12.30
C GLY A 235 -16.73 55.53 -11.51
N ASP A 236 -16.35 54.55 -10.69
CA ASP A 236 -17.30 53.79 -9.86
C ASP A 236 -18.03 54.68 -8.86
N TYR A 237 -19.31 54.38 -8.64
CA TYR A 237 -20.09 54.99 -7.57
C TYR A 237 -20.10 54.08 -6.34
N LEU A 238 -19.60 54.60 -5.23
CA LEU A 238 -19.41 53.88 -3.98
C LEU A 238 -20.50 54.19 -2.97
N LYS A 239 -20.88 53.17 -2.21
CA LYS A 239 -21.72 53.30 -1.01
C LYS A 239 -20.84 53.37 0.25
N GLN A 240 -21.34 54.02 1.30
CA GLN A 240 -20.71 53.96 2.61
C GLN A 240 -20.51 52.51 3.05
N GLY A 241 -19.30 52.17 3.50
CA GLY A 241 -18.91 50.81 3.90
C GLY A 241 -18.46 49.91 2.75
N GLN A 242 -18.55 50.36 1.49
CA GLN A 242 -18.08 49.57 0.36
C GLN A 242 -16.55 49.42 0.39
N PRO A 243 -16.02 48.20 0.17
CA PRO A 243 -14.59 47.94 0.19
C PRO A 243 -13.91 48.45 -1.09
N LEU A 244 -12.75 49.07 -0.91
CA LEU A 244 -11.89 49.60 -1.98
C LEU A 244 -10.75 48.62 -2.27
N TYR A 245 -10.03 48.22 -1.22
CA TYR A 245 -8.84 47.39 -1.31
C TYR A 245 -8.80 46.37 -0.17
N LYS A 246 -8.23 45.19 -0.46
CA LYS A 246 -7.76 44.26 0.57
C LYS A 246 -6.25 44.42 0.69
N ILE A 247 -5.79 44.88 1.85
CA ILE A 247 -4.38 45.18 2.13
C ILE A 247 -3.85 44.13 3.11
N ALA A 248 -2.78 43.44 2.75
CA ALA A 248 -2.13 42.45 3.61
C ALA A 248 -0.78 42.97 4.10
N ASN A 249 -0.49 42.79 5.39
CA ASN A 249 0.83 43.06 5.92
C ASN A 249 1.73 41.82 5.76
N LEU A 250 2.65 41.87 4.79
CA LEU A 250 3.51 40.74 4.45
C LEU A 250 4.78 40.64 5.31
N ASN A 251 4.93 41.45 6.38
CA ASN A 251 6.07 41.36 7.29
C ASN A 251 6.10 40.04 8.06
N THR A 252 4.96 39.37 8.20
CA THR A 252 4.85 37.99 8.64
C THR A 252 4.01 37.21 7.63
N VAL A 253 4.35 35.95 7.43
CA VAL A 253 3.61 35.06 6.52
C VAL A 253 3.38 33.73 7.21
N TRP A 254 2.39 32.99 6.73
CA TRP A 254 2.13 31.63 7.17
C TRP A 254 2.76 30.67 6.20
N ALA A 255 3.51 29.70 6.71
CA ALA A 255 3.78 28.46 6.00
C ALA A 255 2.69 27.46 6.37
N GLU A 256 1.83 27.14 5.41
CA GLU A 256 0.80 26.12 5.55
C GLU A 256 1.32 24.83 4.92
N PHE A 257 1.42 23.78 5.75
CA PHE A 257 1.85 22.46 5.35
C PHE A 257 0.66 21.50 5.36
N ASP A 258 0.65 20.57 4.42
CA ASP A 258 -0.31 19.50 4.35
C ASP A 258 0.26 18.26 5.07
N ALA A 259 -0.40 17.83 6.14
CA ALA A 259 -0.08 16.60 6.86
C ALA A 259 -1.14 15.53 6.59
N TYR A 260 -0.71 14.31 6.27
CA TYR A 260 -1.61 13.18 6.06
C TYR A 260 -2.17 12.65 7.38
N GLU A 261 -3.32 11.97 7.31
CA GLU A 261 -4.04 11.44 8.46
C GLU A 261 -3.16 10.58 9.40
N ASN A 262 -2.29 9.74 8.83
CA ASN A 262 -1.36 8.89 9.58
C ASN A 262 -0.22 9.66 10.28
N GLN A 263 0.01 10.94 9.95
CA GLN A 263 1.08 11.76 10.52
C GLN A 263 0.60 12.60 11.72
N ILE A 264 -0.72 12.79 11.88
CA ILE A 264 -1.32 13.71 12.87
C ILE A 264 -0.86 13.40 14.29
N ALA A 265 -0.78 12.11 14.67
CA ALA A 265 -0.41 11.70 16.04
C ALA A 265 1.01 12.16 16.46
N SER A 266 1.90 12.39 15.49
CA SER A 266 3.27 12.84 15.74
C SER A 266 3.43 14.37 15.83
N LEU A 267 2.42 15.11 15.36
CA LEU A 267 2.42 16.56 15.27
C LEU A 267 1.88 17.20 16.55
N LYS A 268 2.58 18.23 17.04
CA LYS A 268 2.17 19.00 18.22
C LYS A 268 2.41 20.48 18.00
N GLU A 269 1.50 21.30 18.51
CA GLU A 269 1.70 22.75 18.54
C GLU A 269 2.94 23.11 19.37
N GLY A 270 3.68 24.13 18.92
CA GLY A 270 4.94 24.56 19.51
C GLY A 270 6.18 23.80 19.05
N GLN A 271 6.03 22.72 18.26
CA GLN A 271 7.17 22.03 17.63
C GLN A 271 7.94 22.97 16.69
N THR A 272 9.27 22.82 16.68
CA THR A 272 10.13 23.51 15.72
C THR A 272 10.07 22.79 14.39
N ILE A 273 9.80 23.54 13.32
CA ILE A 273 9.81 23.06 11.95
C ILE A 273 10.85 23.85 11.15
N LYS A 274 11.73 23.12 10.48
CA LYS A 274 12.73 23.68 9.58
C LYS A 274 12.11 23.85 8.20
N VAL A 275 11.93 25.09 7.78
CA VAL A 275 11.30 25.43 6.51
C VAL A 275 12.38 25.71 5.47
N THR A 276 12.26 25.08 4.32
CA THR A 276 13.08 25.35 3.13
C THR A 276 12.18 25.72 1.96
N THR A 277 12.75 26.41 0.98
CA THR A 277 12.02 26.85 -0.21
C THR A 277 12.82 26.55 -1.46
N ASN A 278 12.14 26.36 -2.58
CA ASN A 278 12.82 26.16 -3.87
C ASN A 278 13.59 27.40 -4.34
N ALA A 279 13.17 28.60 -3.91
CA ALA A 279 13.82 29.85 -4.25
C ALA A 279 15.16 30.04 -3.51
N TYR A 280 15.29 29.50 -2.30
CA TYR A 280 16.45 29.66 -1.43
C TYR A 280 16.90 28.30 -0.87
N ARG A 281 17.38 27.41 -1.72
CA ARG A 281 17.69 26.01 -1.35
C ARG A 281 18.80 25.85 -0.30
N ASN A 282 19.67 26.85 -0.15
CA ASN A 282 20.77 26.83 0.82
C ASN A 282 20.42 27.51 2.14
N GLU A 283 19.19 28.02 2.29
CA GLU A 283 18.74 28.68 3.50
C GLU A 283 17.67 27.83 4.19
N VAL A 284 17.85 27.62 5.49
CA VAL A 284 16.89 26.95 6.36
C VAL A 284 16.31 27.98 7.31
N PHE A 285 14.99 28.03 7.39
CA PHE A 285 14.27 28.98 8.22
C PHE A 285 13.56 28.24 9.34
N ASP A 286 13.97 28.49 10.57
CA ASP A 286 13.29 27.93 11.73
C ASP A 286 11.95 28.64 11.97
N ALA A 287 10.89 27.85 12.09
CA ALA A 287 9.57 28.31 12.49
C ALA A 287 9.01 27.41 13.60
N LYS A 288 7.96 27.89 14.25
CA LYS A 288 7.19 27.07 15.20
C LYS A 288 5.82 26.79 14.62
N VAL A 289 5.37 25.54 14.79
CA VAL A 289 3.97 25.16 14.53
C VAL A 289 3.10 25.96 15.48
N SER A 290 2.28 26.84 14.93
CA SER A 290 1.42 27.75 15.68
C SER A 290 -0.01 27.21 15.81
N PHE A 291 -0.44 26.38 14.86
CA PHE A 291 -1.81 25.88 14.80
C PHE A 291 -1.87 24.62 13.95
N ILE A 292 -2.66 23.64 14.38
CA ILE A 292 -3.02 22.45 13.59
C ILE A 292 -4.52 22.51 13.37
N ASP A 293 -4.95 22.53 12.11
CA ASP A 293 -6.37 22.65 11.77
C ASP A 293 -7.18 21.47 12.34
N PRO A 294 -8.26 21.72 13.11
CA PRO A 294 -9.09 20.63 13.62
C PRO A 294 -9.89 19.91 12.53
N LEU A 295 -9.97 20.47 11.31
CA LEU A 295 -10.74 19.92 10.20
C LEU A 295 -9.82 19.21 9.19
N LEU A 296 -10.15 17.96 8.88
CA LEU A 296 -9.56 17.20 7.78
C LEU A 296 -10.17 17.66 6.45
N ASN A 297 -9.34 17.98 5.47
CA ASN A 297 -9.80 18.18 4.10
C ASN A 297 -10.13 16.82 3.47
N SER A 298 -11.41 16.58 3.19
CA SER A 298 -11.88 15.30 2.66
C SER A 298 -11.43 15.00 1.23
N ALA A 299 -11.12 16.02 0.42
CA ALA A 299 -10.66 15.87 -0.95
C ALA A 299 -9.19 15.45 -1.02
N THR A 300 -8.34 16.01 -0.14
CA THR A 300 -6.91 15.70 -0.11
C THR A 300 -6.51 14.71 0.97
N ARG A 301 -7.40 14.41 1.92
CA ARG A 301 -7.12 13.61 3.14
C ARG A 301 -5.96 14.18 3.95
N THR A 302 -5.85 15.50 4.00
CA THR A 302 -4.80 16.23 4.73
C THR A 302 -5.38 17.19 5.77
N VAL A 303 -4.62 17.40 6.84
CA VAL A 303 -4.82 18.45 7.83
C VAL A 303 -3.80 19.55 7.58
N VAL A 304 -4.24 20.80 7.68
CA VAL A 304 -3.35 21.96 7.51
C VAL A 304 -2.59 22.23 8.80
N VAL A 305 -1.28 22.19 8.73
CA VAL A 305 -0.35 22.57 9.82
C VAL A 305 0.22 23.94 9.50
N ARG A 306 -0.03 24.92 10.36
CA ARG A 306 0.41 26.30 10.17
C ARG A 306 1.63 26.60 11.02
N ALA A 307 2.63 27.22 10.39
CA ALA A 307 3.77 27.82 11.08
C ALA A 307 3.92 29.30 10.69
N VAL A 308 4.33 30.14 11.64
CA VAL A 308 4.52 31.58 11.40
C VAL A 308 5.98 31.87 11.06
N LEU A 309 6.20 32.51 9.91
CA LEU A 309 7.50 32.95 9.45
C LEU A 309 7.64 34.47 9.49
N GLN A 310 8.82 34.92 9.91
CA GLN A 310 9.20 36.34 9.85
C GLN A 310 9.67 36.68 8.44
N ASN A 311 9.09 37.72 7.84
CA ASN A 311 9.33 38.09 6.45
C ASN A 311 9.73 39.56 6.27
N LYS A 312 10.57 40.08 7.18
CA LYS A 312 11.01 41.49 7.16
C LYS A 312 11.86 41.87 5.94
N LYS A 313 12.45 40.89 5.26
CA LYS A 313 13.27 41.05 4.06
C LYS A 313 12.49 40.82 2.76
N ASP A 314 11.17 40.64 2.84
CA ASP A 314 10.28 40.33 1.71
C ASP A 314 10.73 39.10 0.87
N LEU A 315 11.40 38.13 1.53
CA LEU A 315 11.94 36.91 0.90
C LEU A 315 10.81 35.96 0.50
N PHE A 316 9.82 35.80 1.37
CA PHE A 316 8.68 34.92 1.17
C PHE A 316 7.54 35.66 0.49
N LYS A 317 7.12 35.15 -0.66
CA LYS A 317 5.95 35.65 -1.38
C LYS A 317 4.80 34.65 -1.24
N PRO A 318 3.57 35.10 -0.94
CA PRO A 318 2.40 34.24 -0.96
C PRO A 318 2.30 33.46 -2.28
N GLY A 319 2.03 32.16 -2.19
CA GLY A 319 2.01 31.22 -3.31
C GLY A 319 3.30 30.43 -3.54
N MET A 320 4.42 30.78 -2.88
CA MET A 320 5.65 29.98 -2.96
C MET A 320 5.47 28.60 -2.33
N PHE A 321 6.01 27.56 -2.96
CA PHE A 321 6.10 26.23 -2.39
C PHE A 321 7.19 26.15 -1.32
N VAL A 322 6.91 25.42 -0.25
CA VAL A 322 7.82 25.21 0.87
C VAL A 322 7.82 23.75 1.30
N GLU A 323 8.96 23.30 1.83
CA GLU A 323 9.09 22.02 2.49
C GLU A 323 9.41 22.28 3.97
N GLY A 324 8.74 21.56 4.84
CA GLY A 324 8.90 21.63 6.29
C GLY A 324 9.43 20.31 6.81
N ILE A 325 10.49 20.34 7.60
CA ILE A 325 11.07 19.16 8.24
C ILE A 325 10.91 19.30 9.75
N ILE A 326 10.21 18.38 10.36
CA ILE A 326 10.09 18.25 11.81
C ILE A 326 10.96 17.07 12.24
N GLU A 327 11.94 17.34 13.09
CA GLU A 327 12.74 16.28 13.70
C GLU A 327 11.89 15.63 14.80
N GLY A 328 11.63 14.33 14.65
CA GLY A 328 10.87 13.52 15.60
C GLY A 328 11.61 13.43 16.92
N THR A 329 10.87 13.56 18.02
CA THR A 329 11.42 13.41 19.36
C THR A 329 11.92 11.97 19.52
N GLN A 330 13.22 11.79 19.72
CA GLN A 330 13.84 10.51 20.08
C GLN A 330 13.19 10.01 21.37
N THR A 331 12.18 9.16 21.28
CA THR A 331 11.81 8.29 22.40
C THR A 331 12.86 7.19 22.45
N SER A 332 13.96 7.49 23.13
CA SER A 332 14.93 6.50 23.60
C SER A 332 14.19 5.49 24.49
N THR A 333 13.53 4.51 23.87
CA THR A 333 13.09 3.33 24.58
C THR A 333 14.36 2.54 24.84
N GLU A 334 14.86 2.59 26.07
CA GLU A 334 16.22 2.19 26.45
C GLU A 334 16.61 0.73 26.12
N ASN A 335 15.67 -0.09 25.64
CA ASN A 335 15.86 -1.50 25.30
C ASN A 335 15.38 -1.90 23.89
N THR A 336 15.04 -0.96 23.01
CA THR A 336 14.62 -1.34 21.66
C THR A 336 15.79 -1.57 20.73
N VAL A 337 15.75 -2.71 20.06
CA VAL A 337 16.75 -3.20 19.12
C VAL A 337 16.34 -2.76 17.72
N SER A 338 17.26 -2.29 16.88
CA SER A 338 16.95 -1.91 15.50
C SER A 338 17.67 -2.81 14.50
N VAL A 339 16.95 -3.19 13.45
CA VAL A 339 17.48 -3.98 12.33
C VAL A 339 17.18 -3.29 11.00
N PRO A 340 18.06 -3.40 9.99
CA PRO A 340 17.76 -2.94 8.64
C PRO A 340 16.51 -3.60 8.08
N SER A 341 15.74 -2.86 7.28
CA SER A 341 14.56 -3.40 6.58
C SER A 341 14.88 -4.63 5.72
N THR A 342 16.08 -4.71 5.17
CA THR A 342 16.55 -5.84 4.35
C THR A 342 16.75 -7.14 5.13
N ALA A 343 16.87 -7.08 6.46
CA ALA A 343 17.03 -8.26 7.31
C ALA A 343 15.70 -8.95 7.63
N VAL A 344 14.59 -8.23 7.47
CA VAL A 344 13.25 -8.68 7.84
C VAL A 344 12.57 -9.24 6.62
N MET A 345 11.97 -10.42 6.77
CA MET A 345 11.10 -11.00 5.75
C MET A 345 9.68 -11.14 6.26
N TRP A 346 8.71 -10.90 5.37
CA TRP A 346 7.28 -10.88 5.71
C TRP A 346 6.54 -12.04 5.07
N THR A 347 5.65 -12.66 5.87
CA THR A 347 4.72 -13.71 5.42
C THR A 347 3.26 -13.25 5.48
N GLY A 348 3.04 -11.92 5.46
CA GLY A 348 1.74 -11.29 5.70
C GLY A 348 1.52 -11.00 7.18
N GLU A 349 1.21 -12.02 7.97
CA GLU A 349 0.92 -11.86 9.40
C GLU A 349 2.18 -11.92 10.29
N ARG A 350 3.22 -12.63 9.84
CA ARG A 350 4.45 -12.83 10.63
C ARG A 350 5.62 -12.13 9.98
N SER A 351 6.52 -11.64 10.83
CA SER A 351 7.81 -11.11 10.44
C SER A 351 8.91 -12.03 10.96
N VAL A 352 9.83 -12.42 10.11
CA VAL A 352 10.90 -13.38 10.44
C VAL A 352 12.26 -12.83 10.05
N VAL A 353 13.28 -13.24 10.79
CA VAL A 353 14.69 -12.92 10.55
C VAL A 353 15.52 -14.19 10.67
N TYR A 354 16.65 -14.26 9.97
CA TYR A 354 17.62 -15.33 10.13
C TYR A 354 18.77 -14.86 11.03
N VAL A 355 18.93 -15.52 12.18
CA VAL A 355 19.97 -15.23 13.17
C VAL A 355 21.08 -16.23 13.01
N LYS A 356 22.32 -15.74 12.95
CA LYS A 356 23.52 -16.57 12.97
C LYS A 356 23.77 -17.03 14.41
N THR A 357 23.61 -18.32 14.68
CA THR A 357 23.68 -18.87 16.05
C THR A 357 25.12 -19.12 16.52
N ASN A 358 26.05 -19.27 15.58
CA ASN A 358 27.47 -19.51 15.85
C ASN A 358 28.35 -18.41 15.21
N PRO A 359 29.24 -17.74 15.96
CA PRO A 359 30.15 -16.74 15.38
C PRO A 359 31.12 -17.30 14.32
N ASN A 360 31.59 -18.54 14.51
CA ASN A 360 32.68 -19.14 13.73
C ASN A 360 32.19 -20.02 12.56
N GLU A 361 30.91 -20.40 12.56
CA GLU A 361 30.31 -21.24 11.53
C GLU A 361 29.09 -20.56 10.93
N ALA A 362 28.84 -20.76 9.64
CA ALA A 362 27.67 -20.22 8.93
C ALA A 362 26.41 -21.05 9.24
N ILE A 363 26.01 -21.04 10.51
CA ILE A 363 24.80 -21.69 11.02
C ILE A 363 23.73 -20.63 11.27
N PHE A 364 22.58 -20.79 10.65
CA PHE A 364 21.46 -19.86 10.74
C PHE A 364 20.20 -20.54 11.28
N GLU A 365 19.45 -19.80 12.09
CA GLU A 365 18.14 -20.20 12.60
C GLU A 365 17.12 -19.12 12.27
N MET A 366 15.94 -19.54 11.79
CA MET A 366 14.82 -18.64 11.59
C MET A 366 14.18 -18.29 12.94
N ARG A 367 13.96 -17.00 13.17
CA ARG A 367 13.30 -16.49 14.36
C ARG A 367 12.17 -15.53 13.99
N GLU A 368 11.01 -15.72 14.59
CA GLU A 368 9.90 -14.77 14.49
C GLU A 368 10.19 -13.54 15.35
N VAL A 369 9.86 -12.36 14.82
CA VAL A 369 10.07 -11.08 15.49
C VAL A 369 8.80 -10.25 15.45
N LEU A 370 8.56 -9.51 16.54
CA LEU A 370 7.51 -8.51 16.58
C LEU A 370 8.10 -7.15 16.18
N LEU A 371 7.63 -6.60 15.06
CA LEU A 371 8.09 -5.29 14.58
C LEU A 371 7.34 -4.16 15.30
N GLY A 372 8.08 -3.10 15.61
CA GLY A 372 7.56 -1.81 16.02
C GLY A 372 7.55 -0.83 14.86
N ASN A 373 7.75 0.45 15.16
CA ASN A 373 7.73 1.51 14.16
C ASN A 373 8.84 1.34 13.11
N ALA A 374 8.48 1.62 11.84
CA ALA A 374 9.45 1.80 10.77
C ALA A 374 10.11 3.17 10.89
N ASN A 375 11.45 3.20 10.85
CA ASN A 375 12.25 4.41 10.98
C ASN A 375 13.21 4.50 9.78
N GLY A 376 12.76 5.17 8.70
CA GLY A 376 13.51 5.23 7.45
C GLY A 376 13.74 3.83 6.88
N ASP A 377 15.01 3.44 6.74
CA ASP A 377 15.42 2.15 6.17
C ASP A 377 15.53 1.01 7.20
N SER A 378 15.06 1.23 8.43
CA SER A 378 15.18 0.29 9.55
C SER A 378 13.86 0.05 10.28
N TYR A 379 13.72 -1.12 10.90
CA TYR A 379 12.62 -1.41 11.83
C TYR A 379 13.10 -1.43 13.27
N THR A 380 12.23 -1.00 14.17
CA THR A 380 12.36 -1.31 15.60
C THR A 380 11.86 -2.73 15.85
N ILE A 381 12.56 -3.50 16.67
CA ILE A 381 12.16 -4.83 17.13
C ILE A 381 11.65 -4.70 18.56
N LEU A 382 10.40 -5.09 18.77
CA LEU A 382 9.75 -5.13 20.08
C LEU A 382 10.07 -6.44 20.81
N GLU A 383 10.04 -7.57 20.09
CA GLU A 383 10.32 -8.91 20.63
C GLU A 383 11.01 -9.79 19.59
N GLY A 384 11.76 -10.80 20.06
CA GLY A 384 12.39 -11.83 19.22
C GLY A 384 13.91 -11.66 19.00
N LEU A 385 14.47 -10.45 19.10
CA LEU A 385 15.92 -10.24 19.00
C LEU A 385 16.52 -9.62 20.26
N LYS A 386 17.78 -9.96 20.51
CA LYS A 386 18.58 -9.39 21.60
C LYS A 386 19.73 -8.55 21.03
N ASN A 387 20.18 -7.58 21.84
CA ASN A 387 21.37 -6.80 21.51
C ASN A 387 22.59 -7.73 21.43
N GLY A 388 23.34 -7.66 20.33
CA GLY A 388 24.47 -8.54 20.03
C GLY A 388 24.13 -9.76 19.17
N ASP A 389 22.85 -10.02 18.87
CA ASP A 389 22.49 -11.05 17.88
C ASP A 389 23.07 -10.66 16.51
N GLU A 390 23.50 -11.62 15.71
CA GLU A 390 23.99 -11.39 14.35
C GLU A 390 22.92 -11.84 13.35
N VAL A 391 22.37 -10.91 12.56
CA VAL A 391 21.28 -11.21 11.61
C VAL A 391 21.72 -11.08 10.16
N VAL A 392 21.15 -11.88 9.29
CA VAL A 392 21.37 -11.78 7.84
C VAL A 392 20.71 -10.51 7.31
N THR A 393 21.50 -9.60 6.72
CA THR A 393 21.03 -8.33 6.13
C THR A 393 21.03 -8.34 4.61
N ASN A 394 21.76 -9.27 3.99
CA ASN A 394 21.73 -9.53 2.54
C ASN A 394 21.69 -11.03 2.28
N GLY A 395 20.93 -11.47 1.27
CA GLY A 395 20.76 -12.89 0.94
C GLY A 395 19.77 -13.64 1.82
N THR A 396 18.89 -12.94 2.55
CA THR A 396 17.88 -13.53 3.46
C THR A 396 16.98 -14.57 2.77
N PHE A 397 16.50 -14.29 1.56
CA PHE A 397 15.73 -15.25 0.75
C PHE A 397 16.52 -16.51 0.37
N THR A 398 17.84 -16.40 0.19
CA THR A 398 18.66 -17.58 -0.15
C THR A 398 18.84 -18.50 1.04
N VAL A 399 18.99 -17.92 2.24
CA VAL A 399 19.00 -18.67 3.50
C VAL A 399 17.64 -19.33 3.73
N ASP A 400 16.54 -18.62 3.47
CA ASP A 400 15.18 -19.18 3.57
C ASP A 400 14.92 -20.30 2.58
N ALA A 401 15.33 -20.15 1.32
CA ALA A 401 15.21 -21.20 0.31
C ALA A 401 16.02 -22.46 0.70
N ALA A 402 17.22 -22.28 1.24
CA ALA A 402 18.02 -23.40 1.77
C ALA A 402 17.31 -24.09 2.94
N ALA A 403 16.72 -23.30 3.86
CA ALA A 403 15.88 -23.82 4.95
C ALA A 403 14.72 -24.68 4.41
N GLN A 404 14.01 -24.14 3.43
CA GLN A 404 12.84 -24.77 2.84
C GLN A 404 13.20 -26.07 2.10
N LEU A 405 14.30 -26.08 1.35
CA LEU A 405 14.77 -27.28 0.64
C LEU A 405 15.20 -28.39 1.59
N GLN A 406 15.76 -28.04 2.75
CA GLN A 406 16.12 -28.98 3.81
C GLN A 406 14.93 -29.39 4.70
N GLY A 407 13.71 -28.95 4.38
CA GLY A 407 12.50 -29.23 5.16
C GLY A 407 12.52 -28.63 6.57
N LYS A 408 13.34 -27.60 6.79
CA LYS A 408 13.40 -26.84 8.04
C LYS A 408 12.30 -25.78 8.07
N LYS A 409 12.14 -25.12 9.22
CA LYS A 409 11.25 -23.97 9.32
C LYS A 409 11.70 -22.88 8.35
N SER A 410 10.76 -22.37 7.57
CA SER A 410 10.95 -21.28 6.60
C SER A 410 9.74 -20.36 6.61
N MET A 411 9.83 -19.25 5.87
CA MET A 411 8.71 -18.33 5.62
C MET A 411 7.43 -19.08 5.22
N MET A 412 7.57 -20.04 4.32
CA MET A 412 6.45 -20.80 3.75
C MET A 412 6.09 -22.06 4.55
N ASN A 413 6.92 -22.48 5.51
CA ASN A 413 6.69 -23.67 6.31
C ASN A 413 6.97 -23.41 7.80
N ALA A 414 5.93 -23.06 8.56
CA ALA A 414 6.03 -22.70 9.97
C ALA A 414 6.38 -23.88 10.90
N SER A 415 5.89 -25.08 10.59
CA SER A 415 6.08 -26.29 11.39
C SER A 415 7.35 -27.08 11.03
N GLY A 416 7.99 -26.77 9.89
CA GLY A 416 8.98 -27.65 9.27
C GLY A 416 8.33 -28.89 8.64
N GLY A 417 9.11 -29.72 7.95
CA GLY A 417 8.66 -30.93 7.24
C GLY A 417 8.75 -30.82 5.70
N LYS A 418 8.38 -31.90 5.00
CA LYS A 418 8.43 -31.98 3.52
C LYS A 418 7.65 -30.83 2.89
N THR A 419 8.29 -30.11 1.98
CA THR A 419 7.70 -28.99 1.25
C THR A 419 6.92 -29.51 0.06
N MET A 420 5.62 -29.21 0.00
CA MET A 420 4.77 -29.56 -1.14
C MET A 420 5.08 -28.58 -2.29
N THR A 421 5.82 -29.02 -3.31
CA THR A 421 5.91 -28.30 -4.59
C THR A 421 4.55 -28.46 -5.28
N GLY A 422 3.92 -27.34 -5.62
CA GLY A 422 2.51 -27.23 -6.02
C GLY A 422 2.03 -28.05 -7.24
N HIS A 423 2.01 -29.37 -7.12
CA HIS A 423 1.29 -30.28 -8.03
C HIS A 423 0.39 -31.28 -7.28
N GLU A 424 0.20 -31.09 -5.98
CA GLU A 424 -0.59 -31.99 -5.14
C GLU A 424 -1.61 -31.17 -4.35
N GLY A 425 -2.79 -30.95 -4.94
CA GLY A 425 -4.04 -30.64 -4.23
C GLY A 425 -4.26 -29.19 -3.79
N HIS A 426 -4.90 -28.39 -4.65
CA HIS A 426 -5.54 -27.12 -4.26
C HIS A 426 -7.06 -27.19 -4.45
N LEU A 427 -7.77 -27.59 -3.41
CA LEU A 427 -9.11 -27.10 -3.08
C LEU A 427 -9.03 -26.75 -1.59
N GLY A 428 -9.27 -25.49 -1.23
CA GLY A 428 -9.15 -25.04 0.15
C GLY A 428 -8.98 -23.54 0.23
N MET A 429 -10.11 -22.82 0.25
CA MET A 429 -10.16 -21.41 0.64
C MET A 429 -10.27 -21.33 2.18
N GLN A 430 -9.55 -20.38 2.76
CA GLN A 430 -9.56 -20.02 4.18
C GLN A 430 -10.96 -19.59 4.65
N GLU A 431 -11.35 -20.11 5.82
CA GLU A 431 -12.40 -19.52 6.66
C GLU A 431 -11.81 -18.33 7.44
N ASP A 432 -12.51 -17.19 7.39
CA ASP A 432 -12.31 -16.07 8.31
C ASP A 432 -12.86 -16.45 9.69
N ASN A 433 -12.02 -16.28 10.71
CA ASN A 433 -12.35 -16.48 12.12
C ASN A 433 -13.43 -15.50 12.59
N SER A 434 -14.66 -15.98 12.73
CA SER A 434 -15.62 -15.45 13.72
C SER A 434 -16.39 -16.63 14.32
N GLY A 435 -16.19 -16.85 15.62
CA GLY A 435 -16.60 -18.07 16.29
C GLY A 435 -18.10 -18.33 16.29
N GLU A 436 -18.46 -19.57 15.99
CA GLU A 436 -19.52 -20.32 16.65
C GLU A 436 -19.37 -21.81 16.34
N ASN A 437 -19.48 -22.65 17.37
CA ASN A 437 -19.40 -24.10 17.31
C ASN A 437 -20.47 -24.68 16.37
N THR A 438 -20.09 -25.13 15.17
CA THR A 438 -20.87 -26.12 14.41
C THR A 438 -19.91 -27.10 13.72
N ASN A 439 -20.20 -28.40 13.87
CA ASN A 439 -19.49 -29.47 13.18
C ASN A 439 -19.77 -29.35 11.67
N GLU A 440 -18.86 -28.75 10.90
CA GLU A 440 -18.92 -28.79 9.43
C GLU A 440 -17.85 -29.72 8.87
N ALA A 441 -18.30 -30.71 8.10
CA ALA A 441 -17.46 -31.67 7.42
C ALA A 441 -16.66 -30.97 6.33
N ASN A 442 -15.33 -31.01 6.45
CA ASN A 442 -14.38 -30.46 5.49
C ASN A 442 -14.58 -31.09 4.08
N HIS A 443 -15.13 -30.33 3.14
CA HIS A 443 -15.48 -30.81 1.78
C HIS A 443 -14.33 -30.73 0.77
N SER A 444 -13.10 -30.44 1.21
CA SER A 444 -11.94 -30.24 0.31
C SER A 444 -11.10 -31.49 0.04
N GLN A 445 -11.38 -32.61 0.71
CA GLN A 445 -10.62 -33.86 0.55
C GLN A 445 -11.47 -35.02 0.03
N MET A 446 -11.90 -34.98 -1.24
CA MET A 446 -12.35 -36.19 -1.94
C MET A 446 -11.92 -36.18 -3.40
N LYS A 447 -10.94 -37.02 -3.74
CA LYS A 447 -10.54 -37.30 -5.13
C LYS A 447 -11.47 -38.31 -5.84
N GLU A 448 -12.55 -38.76 -5.19
CA GLU A 448 -13.48 -39.78 -5.72
C GLU A 448 -14.90 -39.23 -5.92
N ARG A 449 -15.46 -39.43 -7.12
CA ARG A 449 -16.83 -39.06 -7.48
C ARG A 449 -17.82 -39.95 -6.71
N ILE A 450 -18.88 -39.34 -6.17
CA ILE A 450 -19.95 -40.08 -5.47
C ILE A 450 -20.93 -40.61 -6.52
N GLU A 451 -21.18 -41.93 -6.49
CA GLU A 451 -22.14 -42.55 -7.40
C GLU A 451 -23.57 -42.12 -7.04
N VAL A 452 -24.28 -41.55 -8.01
CA VAL A 452 -25.63 -41.02 -7.86
C VAL A 452 -26.51 -41.51 -9.00
N SER A 453 -27.84 -41.51 -8.79
CA SER A 453 -28.76 -41.97 -9.83
C SER A 453 -28.73 -41.07 -11.08
N ASN A 454 -28.88 -41.66 -12.27
CA ASN A 454 -29.00 -40.92 -13.54
C ASN A 454 -30.12 -39.86 -13.51
N LYS A 455 -31.19 -40.09 -12.72
CA LYS A 455 -32.27 -39.11 -12.55
C LYS A 455 -31.78 -37.86 -11.82
N PHE A 456 -30.97 -38.02 -10.78
CA PHE A 456 -30.37 -36.89 -10.06
C PHE A 456 -29.36 -36.16 -10.94
N GLN A 457 -28.47 -36.88 -11.65
CA GLN A 457 -27.52 -36.25 -12.56
C GLN A 457 -28.20 -35.42 -13.65
N ASN A 458 -29.33 -35.89 -14.20
CA ASN A 458 -30.10 -35.11 -15.17
C ASN A 458 -30.73 -33.84 -14.55
N GLN A 459 -31.15 -33.89 -13.29
CA GLN A 459 -31.64 -32.71 -12.58
C GLN A 459 -30.52 -31.71 -12.28
N LEU A 460 -29.33 -32.20 -11.88
CA LEU A 460 -28.14 -31.39 -11.70
C LEU A 460 -27.69 -30.77 -13.02
N LYS A 461 -27.73 -31.55 -14.12
CA LYS A 461 -27.42 -31.05 -15.46
C LYS A 461 -28.30 -29.86 -15.84
N GLN A 462 -29.60 -29.89 -15.52
CA GLN A 462 -30.46 -28.73 -15.78
C GLN A 462 -30.02 -27.47 -15.01
N VAL A 463 -29.57 -27.62 -13.75
CA VAL A 463 -29.03 -26.51 -12.96
C VAL A 463 -27.72 -26.00 -13.56
N PHE A 464 -26.88 -26.92 -14.04
CA PHE A 464 -25.64 -26.61 -14.74
C PHE A 464 -25.87 -25.87 -16.07
N ASP A 465 -26.84 -26.31 -16.87
CA ASP A 465 -27.20 -25.64 -18.13
C ASP A 465 -27.68 -24.20 -17.86
N ASP A 466 -28.47 -23.98 -16.81
CA ASP A 466 -28.88 -22.63 -16.39
C ASP A 466 -27.68 -21.80 -15.85
N TYR A 467 -26.70 -22.44 -15.22
CA TYR A 467 -25.44 -21.79 -14.82
C TYR A 467 -24.62 -21.32 -16.03
N ILE A 468 -24.57 -22.11 -17.11
CA ILE A 468 -23.88 -21.71 -18.34
C ILE A 468 -24.55 -20.48 -18.96
N LEU A 469 -25.88 -20.40 -18.96
CA LEU A 469 -26.62 -19.20 -19.39
C LEU A 469 -26.24 -17.96 -18.56
N LEU A 470 -26.11 -18.12 -17.24
CA LEU A 470 -25.67 -17.03 -16.36
C LEU A 470 -24.24 -16.59 -16.69
N LYS A 471 -23.32 -17.55 -16.82
CA LYS A 471 -21.93 -17.27 -17.21
C LYS A 471 -21.88 -16.52 -18.55
N ASP A 472 -22.62 -16.97 -19.55
CA ASP A 472 -22.65 -16.32 -20.87
C ASP A 472 -23.24 -14.91 -20.82
N ALA A 473 -24.28 -14.69 -20.02
CA ALA A 473 -24.82 -13.34 -19.81
C ALA A 473 -23.77 -12.40 -19.19
N LEU A 474 -23.01 -12.87 -18.19
CA LEU A 474 -21.95 -12.08 -17.56
C LEU A 474 -20.74 -11.83 -18.47
N VAL A 475 -20.43 -12.77 -19.37
CA VAL A 475 -19.41 -12.61 -20.42
C VAL A 475 -19.80 -11.51 -21.40
N ASN A 476 -21.09 -11.36 -21.71
CA ASN A 476 -21.61 -10.35 -22.65
C ASN A 476 -22.05 -9.05 -21.97
N ASP A 477 -21.65 -8.81 -20.72
CA ASP A 477 -22.06 -7.66 -19.91
C ASP A 477 -23.60 -7.46 -19.79
N ASP A 478 -24.39 -8.53 -19.97
CA ASP A 478 -25.86 -8.49 -19.93
C ASP A 478 -26.40 -8.72 -18.50
N ALA A 479 -26.52 -7.63 -17.75
CA ALA A 479 -27.05 -7.66 -16.38
C ALA A 479 -28.49 -8.20 -16.29
N LYS A 480 -29.35 -7.95 -17.30
CA LYS A 480 -30.73 -8.44 -17.30
C LYS A 480 -30.81 -9.93 -17.62
N GLY A 481 -30.00 -10.38 -18.57
CA GLY A 481 -29.79 -11.79 -18.86
C GLY A 481 -29.29 -12.54 -17.62
N ALA A 482 -28.36 -11.95 -16.87
CA ALA A 482 -27.85 -12.53 -15.63
C ALA A 482 -28.93 -12.64 -14.54
N GLN A 483 -29.82 -11.63 -14.38
CA GLN A 483 -30.97 -11.73 -13.47
C GLN A 483 -31.92 -12.88 -13.87
N GLN A 484 -32.23 -12.99 -15.17
CA GLN A 484 -33.11 -14.02 -15.69
C GLN A 484 -32.51 -15.43 -15.51
N ALA A 485 -31.21 -15.58 -15.76
CA ALA A 485 -30.51 -16.84 -15.56
C ALA A 485 -30.42 -17.21 -14.06
N GLY A 486 -30.15 -16.24 -13.17
CA GLY A 486 -30.23 -16.44 -11.71
C GLY A 486 -31.60 -16.97 -11.26
N LYS A 487 -32.67 -16.41 -11.82
CA LYS A 487 -34.05 -16.90 -11.60
C LYS A 487 -34.26 -18.33 -12.10
N GLN A 488 -33.71 -18.68 -13.27
CA GLN A 488 -33.79 -20.04 -13.82
C GLN A 488 -33.06 -21.05 -12.92
N ILE A 489 -31.84 -20.73 -12.48
CA ILE A 489 -31.08 -21.54 -11.52
C ILE A 489 -31.91 -21.80 -10.25
N ASN A 490 -32.54 -20.77 -9.69
CA ASN A 490 -33.42 -20.92 -8.53
C ASN A 490 -34.63 -21.84 -8.77
N GLN A 491 -35.20 -21.81 -9.98
CA GLN A 491 -36.31 -22.70 -10.37
C GLN A 491 -35.85 -24.14 -10.54
N SER A 492 -34.68 -24.36 -11.15
CA SER A 492 -34.12 -25.69 -11.37
C SER A 492 -33.65 -26.31 -10.06
N LEU A 493 -33.01 -25.55 -9.16
CA LEU A 493 -32.64 -26.01 -7.82
C LEU A 493 -33.85 -26.48 -6.99
N LYS A 494 -35.02 -25.85 -7.15
CA LYS A 494 -36.27 -26.28 -6.48
C LYS A 494 -36.83 -27.60 -7.02
N LYS A 495 -36.46 -27.99 -8.25
CA LYS A 495 -36.91 -29.23 -8.89
C LYS A 495 -36.00 -30.41 -8.59
N VAL A 496 -34.82 -30.18 -8.00
CA VAL A 496 -33.92 -31.26 -7.60
C VAL A 496 -34.55 -32.03 -6.44
N ASP A 497 -34.77 -33.33 -6.65
CA ASP A 497 -35.42 -34.19 -5.68
C ASP A 497 -34.39 -34.81 -4.74
N MET A 498 -34.36 -34.32 -3.50
CA MET A 498 -33.48 -34.79 -2.43
C MET A 498 -33.62 -36.29 -2.14
N LYS A 499 -34.76 -36.91 -2.47
CA LYS A 499 -34.99 -38.34 -2.24
C LYS A 499 -34.18 -39.24 -3.18
N LEU A 500 -33.64 -38.68 -4.26
CA LEU A 500 -32.78 -39.40 -5.21
C LEU A 500 -31.35 -39.59 -4.70
N LEU A 501 -30.99 -38.94 -3.59
CA LEU A 501 -29.71 -39.08 -2.89
C LEU A 501 -29.90 -39.98 -1.66
N SER A 502 -29.85 -41.29 -1.89
CA SER A 502 -30.02 -42.30 -0.83
C SER A 502 -28.77 -42.52 0.03
N ASP A 503 -27.60 -42.12 -0.47
CA ASP A 503 -26.34 -42.12 0.28
C ASP A 503 -26.26 -40.90 1.20
N GLU A 504 -26.01 -41.13 2.50
CA GLU A 504 -26.02 -40.07 3.53
C GLU A 504 -24.96 -38.99 3.25
N LYS A 505 -23.81 -39.40 2.70
CA LYS A 505 -22.73 -38.49 2.34
C LYS A 505 -23.12 -37.63 1.14
N ALA A 506 -23.65 -38.23 0.08
CA ALA A 506 -24.17 -37.52 -1.09
C ALA A 506 -25.26 -36.50 -0.70
N HIS A 507 -26.18 -36.92 0.18
CA HIS A 507 -27.26 -36.08 0.67
C HIS A 507 -26.74 -34.86 1.44
N ASN A 508 -25.82 -35.06 2.38
CA ASN A 508 -25.26 -33.99 3.20
C ASN A 508 -24.46 -32.99 2.35
N HIS A 509 -23.60 -33.47 1.45
CA HIS A 509 -22.83 -32.60 0.54
C HIS A 509 -23.76 -31.77 -0.35
N TRP A 510 -24.77 -32.41 -0.95
CA TRP A 510 -25.69 -31.70 -1.84
C TRP A 510 -26.56 -30.70 -1.08
N MET A 511 -26.98 -31.00 0.16
CA MET A 511 -27.74 -30.04 0.97
C MET A 511 -26.96 -28.74 1.21
N THR A 512 -25.68 -28.85 1.56
CA THR A 512 -24.78 -27.71 1.75
C THR A 512 -24.61 -26.93 0.45
N ILE A 513 -24.26 -27.62 -0.64
CA ILE A 513 -24.04 -27.00 -1.96
C ILE A 513 -25.31 -26.32 -2.47
N GLN A 514 -26.46 -26.98 -2.39
CA GLN A 514 -27.74 -26.44 -2.85
C GLN A 514 -28.12 -25.16 -2.09
N LYS A 515 -27.85 -25.09 -0.78
CA LYS A 515 -28.08 -23.89 0.04
C LYS A 515 -27.25 -22.72 -0.50
N GLU A 516 -25.96 -22.92 -0.72
CA GLU A 516 -25.05 -21.86 -1.17
C GLU A 516 -25.30 -21.41 -2.61
N LEU A 517 -25.62 -22.35 -3.52
CA LEU A 517 -26.05 -22.05 -4.89
C LEU A 517 -27.32 -21.20 -4.89
N LYS A 518 -28.31 -21.57 -4.06
CA LYS A 518 -29.57 -20.82 -3.94
C LYS A 518 -29.35 -19.43 -3.38
N THR A 519 -28.52 -19.27 -2.36
CA THR A 519 -28.18 -17.95 -1.78
C THR A 519 -27.58 -17.05 -2.84
N SER A 520 -26.58 -17.54 -3.59
CA SER A 520 -25.91 -16.76 -4.62
C SER A 520 -26.83 -16.43 -5.79
N ALA A 521 -27.63 -17.40 -6.25
CA ALA A 521 -28.58 -17.22 -7.35
C ALA A 521 -29.68 -16.20 -7.00
N ASN A 522 -30.20 -16.23 -5.77
CA ASN A 522 -31.16 -15.22 -5.28
C ASN A 522 -30.57 -13.81 -5.30
N THR A 523 -29.33 -13.64 -4.89
CA THR A 523 -28.72 -12.30 -4.90
C THR A 523 -28.51 -11.79 -6.32
N ILE A 524 -28.12 -12.66 -7.25
CA ILE A 524 -27.96 -12.33 -8.67
C ILE A 524 -29.31 -11.99 -9.32
N GLU A 525 -30.36 -12.76 -9.03
CA GLU A 525 -31.73 -12.51 -9.51
C GLU A 525 -32.24 -11.12 -9.08
N ASN A 526 -32.02 -10.76 -7.81
CA ASN A 526 -32.59 -9.54 -7.22
C ASN A 526 -31.73 -8.28 -7.43
N ASN A 527 -30.56 -8.40 -8.05
CA ASN A 527 -29.67 -7.26 -8.27
C ASN A 527 -29.56 -6.90 -9.75
N SER A 528 -29.59 -5.61 -10.07
CA SER A 528 -29.49 -5.08 -11.44
C SER A 528 -28.10 -4.53 -11.79
N ASP A 529 -27.20 -4.43 -10.81
CA ASP A 529 -25.81 -4.02 -11.01
C ASP A 529 -24.93 -5.23 -11.32
N ILE A 530 -24.23 -5.16 -12.45
CA ILE A 530 -23.39 -6.26 -12.95
C ILE A 530 -22.16 -6.51 -12.08
N ALA A 531 -21.61 -5.47 -11.45
CA ALA A 531 -20.45 -5.64 -10.57
C ALA A 531 -20.83 -6.49 -9.35
N THR A 532 -21.99 -6.20 -8.75
CA THR A 532 -22.54 -7.00 -7.65
C THR A 532 -22.88 -8.42 -8.09
N GLN A 533 -23.47 -8.59 -9.28
CA GLN A 533 -23.76 -9.93 -9.84
C GLN A 533 -22.47 -10.76 -10.02
N ARG A 534 -21.38 -10.16 -10.51
CA ARG A 534 -20.07 -10.80 -10.67
C ARG A 534 -19.44 -11.21 -9.35
N ALA A 535 -19.57 -10.36 -8.31
CA ALA A 535 -19.10 -10.68 -6.97
C ALA A 535 -19.78 -11.94 -6.40
N HIS A 536 -21.09 -12.08 -6.62
CA HIS A 536 -21.84 -13.27 -6.20
C HIS A 536 -21.67 -14.47 -7.14
N PHE A 537 -21.41 -14.25 -8.43
CA PHE A 537 -21.10 -15.30 -9.38
C PHE A 537 -19.86 -16.09 -8.98
N LYS A 538 -18.85 -15.44 -8.38
CA LYS A 538 -17.67 -16.11 -7.83
C LYS A 538 -18.05 -17.25 -6.86
N HIS A 539 -18.92 -16.94 -5.89
CA HIS A 539 -19.36 -17.92 -4.89
C HIS A 539 -20.22 -19.02 -5.52
N LEU A 540 -21.17 -18.62 -6.37
CA LEU A 540 -22.01 -19.55 -7.12
C LEU A 540 -21.17 -20.54 -7.94
N SER A 541 -20.15 -20.02 -8.62
CA SER A 541 -19.25 -20.77 -9.47
C SER A 541 -18.41 -21.79 -8.70
N ALA A 542 -17.86 -21.41 -7.55
CA ALA A 542 -17.12 -22.34 -6.69
C ALA A 542 -17.99 -23.54 -6.26
N HIS A 543 -19.23 -23.29 -5.83
CA HIS A 543 -20.16 -24.36 -5.43
C HIS A 543 -20.65 -25.18 -6.61
N MET A 544 -20.78 -24.58 -7.79
CA MET A 544 -21.10 -25.32 -9.01
C MET A 544 -19.94 -26.27 -9.38
N ILE A 545 -18.69 -25.81 -9.30
CA ILE A 545 -17.50 -26.66 -9.51
C ILE A 545 -17.51 -27.85 -8.55
N SER A 546 -17.73 -27.61 -7.26
CA SER A 546 -17.86 -28.67 -6.26
C SER A 546 -18.96 -29.67 -6.61
N SER A 547 -20.12 -29.19 -7.08
CA SER A 547 -21.23 -30.07 -7.48
C SER A 547 -20.88 -30.96 -8.67
N VAL A 548 -20.19 -30.41 -9.68
CA VAL A 548 -19.80 -31.14 -10.89
C VAL A 548 -18.67 -32.12 -10.59
N GLN A 549 -17.72 -31.76 -9.73
CA GLN A 549 -16.65 -32.66 -9.28
C GLN A 549 -17.20 -33.86 -8.49
N LEU A 550 -18.12 -33.60 -7.55
CA LEU A 550 -18.68 -34.64 -6.67
C LEU A 550 -19.67 -35.56 -7.37
N PHE A 551 -20.55 -35.02 -8.23
CA PHE A 551 -21.70 -35.78 -8.76
C PHE A 551 -21.65 -36.01 -10.28
N GLY A 552 -20.92 -35.17 -11.02
CA GLY A 552 -20.83 -35.21 -12.48
C GLY A 552 -22.09 -34.73 -13.21
N VAL A 553 -21.91 -34.23 -14.43
CA VAL A 553 -23.00 -33.77 -15.31
C VAL A 553 -23.04 -34.47 -16.69
N ASN A 554 -22.27 -35.56 -16.85
CA ASN A 554 -22.18 -36.36 -18.09
C ASN A 554 -21.84 -35.53 -19.34
N GLU A 555 -21.02 -34.48 -19.17
CA GLU A 555 -20.58 -33.58 -20.21
C GLU A 555 -19.16 -33.12 -19.90
N ASN A 556 -18.32 -32.99 -20.93
CA ASN A 556 -16.96 -32.51 -20.77
C ASN A 556 -16.99 -31.01 -20.45
N VAL A 557 -16.39 -30.62 -19.33
CA VAL A 557 -16.34 -29.23 -18.89
C VAL A 557 -14.91 -28.78 -18.58
N TYR A 558 -14.63 -27.52 -18.87
CA TYR A 558 -13.35 -26.88 -18.60
C TYR A 558 -13.47 -25.98 -17.38
N ILE A 559 -12.63 -26.21 -16.37
CA ILE A 559 -12.46 -25.26 -15.27
C ILE A 559 -11.44 -24.23 -15.73
N GLN A 560 -11.89 -22.98 -15.84
CA GLN A 560 -11.06 -21.84 -16.21
C GLN A 560 -10.80 -20.96 -14.97
N PHE A 561 -9.68 -20.24 -14.98
CA PHE A 561 -9.20 -19.43 -13.87
C PHE A 561 -8.79 -18.04 -14.33
N CYS A 562 -9.10 -17.02 -13.54
CA CYS A 562 -8.68 -15.65 -13.76
C CYS A 562 -7.91 -15.16 -12.53
N PRO A 563 -6.60 -14.85 -12.63
CA PRO A 563 -5.79 -14.43 -11.48
C PRO A 563 -6.14 -13.03 -10.96
N MET A 564 -6.69 -12.15 -11.81
CA MET A 564 -7.01 -10.77 -11.43
C MET A 564 -8.35 -10.61 -10.72
N ALA A 565 -9.25 -11.60 -10.85
CA ALA A 565 -10.55 -11.58 -10.21
C ALA A 565 -10.43 -11.50 -8.67
N ASP A 566 -11.49 -11.00 -8.02
CA ASP A 566 -11.56 -10.90 -6.56
C ASP A 566 -10.40 -10.11 -5.91
N ASN A 567 -10.12 -8.92 -6.42
CA ASN A 567 -9.01 -8.07 -5.96
C ASN A 567 -7.65 -8.80 -6.05
N ASN A 568 -7.38 -9.47 -7.18
CA ASN A 568 -6.18 -10.27 -7.44
C ASN A 568 -6.00 -11.52 -6.54
N LYS A 569 -7.08 -12.01 -5.90
CA LYS A 569 -7.08 -13.32 -5.21
C LYS A 569 -7.39 -14.48 -6.15
N GLY A 570 -7.94 -14.17 -7.32
CA GLY A 570 -8.30 -15.11 -8.35
C GLY A 570 -9.69 -15.74 -8.17
N ALA A 571 -10.26 -16.22 -9.27
CA ALA A 571 -11.56 -16.90 -9.25
C ALA A 571 -11.70 -17.92 -10.39
N TYR A 572 -12.47 -18.99 -10.13
CA TYR A 572 -12.68 -20.10 -11.04
C TYR A 572 -14.10 -20.13 -11.61
N TRP A 573 -14.23 -20.57 -12.86
CA TRP A 573 -15.53 -20.85 -13.49
C TRP A 573 -15.52 -22.06 -14.41
N ILE A 574 -16.71 -22.56 -14.72
CA ILE A 574 -16.88 -23.68 -15.65
C ILE A 574 -17.27 -23.15 -17.02
N SER A 575 -16.69 -23.73 -18.07
CA SER A 575 -17.00 -23.45 -19.47
C SER A 575 -17.19 -24.75 -20.25
N LEU A 576 -18.06 -24.74 -21.25
CA LEU A 576 -18.19 -25.83 -22.24
C LEU A 576 -17.13 -25.72 -23.34
N GLU A 577 -16.55 -24.54 -23.51
CA GLU A 577 -15.55 -24.25 -24.53
C GLU A 577 -14.15 -24.16 -23.90
N LYS A 578 -13.14 -24.66 -24.63
CA LYS A 578 -11.74 -24.53 -24.22
C LYS A 578 -11.25 -23.07 -24.33
N GLU A 579 -11.85 -22.28 -25.22
CA GLU A 579 -11.53 -20.86 -25.36
C GLU A 579 -11.94 -20.09 -24.10
N VAL A 580 -11.06 -19.22 -23.62
CA VAL A 580 -11.27 -18.44 -22.39
C VAL A 580 -12.15 -17.24 -22.70
N ARG A 581 -13.33 -17.21 -22.08
CA ARG A 581 -14.24 -16.06 -22.11
C ARG A 581 -14.60 -15.67 -20.68
N ASN A 582 -14.04 -14.57 -20.20
CA ASN A 582 -14.01 -14.20 -18.79
C ASN A 582 -15.33 -13.56 -18.31
N PRO A 583 -16.08 -14.21 -17.40
CA PRO A 583 -17.34 -13.67 -16.89
C PRO A 583 -17.16 -12.55 -15.85
N TYR A 584 -15.99 -12.40 -15.23
CA TYR A 584 -15.71 -11.39 -14.20
C TYR A 584 -15.39 -10.02 -14.77
N TYR A 585 -14.91 -9.95 -16.01
CA TYR A 585 -14.53 -8.69 -16.67
C TYR A 585 -15.27 -8.42 -17.97
N GLY A 586 -15.98 -9.41 -18.53
CA GLY A 586 -16.79 -9.23 -19.74
C GLY A 586 -15.95 -8.71 -20.92
N GLU A 587 -16.49 -7.74 -21.66
CA GLU A 587 -15.82 -7.14 -22.81
C GLU A 587 -14.49 -6.46 -22.45
N ALA A 588 -14.30 -6.02 -21.21
CA ALA A 588 -13.09 -5.31 -20.80
C ALA A 588 -11.83 -6.19 -20.86
N MET A 589 -11.95 -7.49 -20.55
CA MET A 589 -10.82 -8.44 -20.56
C MET A 589 -11.29 -9.85 -20.94
N LEU A 590 -11.97 -9.97 -22.08
CA LEU A 590 -12.68 -11.19 -22.48
C LEU A 590 -11.79 -12.43 -22.53
N THR A 591 -10.55 -12.29 -23.03
CA THR A 591 -9.62 -13.41 -23.21
C THR A 591 -8.67 -13.62 -22.04
N CYS A 592 -8.86 -12.88 -20.93
CA CYS A 592 -7.96 -12.95 -19.77
C CYS A 592 -8.30 -14.16 -18.89
N GLY A 593 -7.39 -15.12 -18.78
CA GLY A 593 -7.50 -16.30 -17.94
C GLY A 593 -6.82 -17.51 -18.56
N GLU A 594 -6.89 -18.64 -17.88
CA GLU A 594 -6.31 -19.91 -18.35
C GLU A 594 -7.23 -21.09 -18.04
N VAL A 595 -7.07 -22.18 -18.81
CA VAL A 595 -7.76 -23.44 -18.53
C VAL A 595 -6.95 -24.21 -17.48
N ASN A 596 -7.54 -24.40 -16.29
CA ASN A 596 -6.88 -25.04 -15.15
C ASN A 596 -7.05 -26.57 -15.18
N ALA A 597 -8.26 -27.05 -15.43
CA ALA A 597 -8.57 -28.49 -15.45
C ALA A 597 -9.68 -28.82 -16.44
N THR A 598 -9.75 -30.09 -16.86
CA THR A 598 -10.88 -30.62 -17.64
C THR A 598 -11.54 -31.74 -16.82
N LEU A 599 -12.84 -31.63 -16.60
CA LEU A 599 -13.64 -32.68 -15.97
C LEU A 599 -14.44 -33.41 -17.07
N GLN A 600 -14.47 -34.74 -16.99
CA GLN A 600 -15.22 -35.61 -17.89
C GLN A 600 -16.47 -36.17 -17.22
#